data_AF-A0A535J031-F1
#
_entry.id   AF-A0A535J031-F1
#
_cell.length_a   1.000
_cell.length_b   1.000
_cell.length_c   1.000
_cell.angle_alpha   90.00
_cell.angle_beta   90.00
_cell.angle_gamma   90.00
#
_symmetry.space_group_name_H-M   'P 1'
#
loop_
_entity.id
_entity.type
_entity.pdbx_description
1 polymer ?
#
loop_
_entity_poly.entity_id
_entity_poly.type
_entity_poly.pdbx_seq_one_letter_code
_entity_poly.pdbx_strand_id
1 'polypeptide(L)'
;MWRFRGDFTDPVRLTDSPGDDYAGGWSPDGSQILFTTKRRDAGDVWVMQADGTGAHSVIAWDGNQSAEGFLPDGRMLLSDNLGKPEWYLFAPRSGRLERVGILSGIDGPVAWRAATVRPPLRTAMTAWYRWSPTLNSFMRGSVKHQPKHL
;
A
#
# COMPACT_ATOMS: atom_id res chain seq x y z
N MET A 1 6.17 -14.48 15.60
CA MET A 1 6.40 -13.43 14.58
C MET A 1 7.24 -12.28 15.15
N TRP A 2 8.00 -11.60 14.30
CA TRP A 2 8.84 -10.44 14.64
C TRP A 2 8.56 -9.27 13.68
N ARG A 3 8.78 -8.04 14.14
CA ARG A 3 8.90 -6.86 13.27
C ARG A 3 10.29 -6.25 13.36
N PHE A 4 10.65 -5.53 12.32
CA PHE A 4 11.87 -4.74 12.22
C PHE A 4 11.51 -3.37 11.65
N ARG A 5 12.36 -2.37 11.87
CA ARG A 5 12.38 -1.17 11.03
C ARG A 5 12.83 -1.52 9.61
N GLY A 6 12.54 -0.65 8.64
CA GLY A 6 12.87 -0.87 7.23
C GLY A 6 14.38 -0.92 6.92
N ASP A 7 15.22 -0.45 7.86
CA ASP A 7 16.67 -0.58 7.86
C ASP A 7 17.17 -1.85 8.58
N PHE A 8 16.24 -2.75 8.94
CA PHE A 8 16.47 -3.99 9.69
C PHE A 8 17.04 -3.81 11.11
N THR A 9 16.90 -2.61 11.67
CA THR A 9 17.19 -2.35 13.09
C THR A 9 15.94 -2.55 13.96
N ASP A 10 16.12 -2.52 15.29
CA ASP A 10 15.04 -2.55 16.28
C ASP A 10 14.10 -3.78 16.18
N PRO A 11 14.63 -5.01 16.35
CA PRO A 11 13.82 -6.22 16.31
C PRO A 11 12.86 -6.27 17.51
N VAL A 12 11.56 -6.40 17.24
CA VAL A 12 10.54 -6.59 18.27
C VAL A 12 9.81 -7.90 18.06
N ARG A 13 9.81 -8.77 19.08
CA ARG A 13 9.00 -9.98 19.09
C ARG A 13 7.55 -9.60 19.35
N LEU A 14 6.66 -9.95 18.42
CA LEU A 14 5.26 -9.53 18.47
C LEU A 14 4.33 -10.62 19.03
N THR A 15 4.72 -11.88 18.91
CA THR A 15 3.89 -13.01 19.34
C THR A 15 4.73 -14.08 20.02
N ASP A 16 4.09 -14.78 20.96
CA ASP A 16 4.69 -15.85 21.75
C ASP A 16 3.83 -17.10 21.87
N SER A 17 2.74 -17.16 21.13
CA SER A 17 1.80 -18.27 21.16
C SER A 17 2.41 -19.59 20.67
N PRO A 18 1.90 -20.74 21.16
CA PRO A 18 2.16 -22.02 20.51
C PRO A 18 1.57 -22.01 19.10
N GLY A 19 2.31 -22.55 18.13
CA GLY A 19 1.92 -22.61 16.72
C GLY A 19 2.61 -21.58 15.83
N ASP A 20 2.47 -21.76 14.52
CA ASP A 20 3.07 -20.88 13.53
C ASP A 20 2.25 -19.61 13.33
N ASP A 21 2.96 -18.49 13.16
CA ASP A 21 2.39 -17.20 12.77
C ASP A 21 2.94 -16.77 11.41
N TYR A 22 2.06 -16.41 10.49
CA TYR A 22 2.41 -15.93 9.15
C TYR A 22 1.89 -14.51 8.93
N ALA A 23 2.78 -13.58 8.58
CA ALA A 23 2.41 -12.19 8.36
C ALA A 23 1.58 -12.04 7.07
N GLY A 24 0.37 -11.49 7.19
CA GLY A 24 -0.44 -11.04 6.04
C GLY A 24 -0.11 -9.61 5.61
N GLY A 25 0.47 -8.81 6.50
CA GLY A 25 1.05 -7.51 6.17
C GLY A 25 0.62 -6.37 7.09
N TRP A 26 1.16 -5.18 6.81
CA TRP A 26 0.85 -3.96 7.54
C TRP A 26 -0.40 -3.28 6.99
N SER A 27 -1.17 -2.64 7.85
CA SER A 27 -2.21 -1.71 7.41
C SER A 27 -1.59 -0.55 6.61
N PRO A 28 -2.33 0.09 5.68
CA PRO A 28 -1.77 1.17 4.87
C PRO A 28 -1.24 2.36 5.66
N ASP A 29 -1.78 2.59 6.86
CA ASP A 29 -1.34 3.63 7.79
C ASP A 29 -0.22 3.16 8.75
N GLY A 30 0.21 1.91 8.65
CA GLY A 30 1.25 1.32 9.49
C GLY A 30 0.86 1.10 10.96
N SER A 31 -0.39 1.31 11.32
CA SER A 31 -0.85 1.20 12.72
C SER A 31 -1.15 -0.23 13.17
N GLN A 32 -1.38 -1.15 12.23
CA GLN A 32 -1.81 -2.52 12.51
C GLN A 32 -1.05 -3.55 11.67
N ILE A 33 -1.04 -4.78 12.16
CA ILE A 33 -0.48 -5.96 11.47
C ILE A 33 -1.58 -7.02 11.39
N LEU A 34 -1.87 -7.48 10.18
CA LEU A 34 -2.72 -8.63 9.89
C LEU A 34 -1.85 -9.88 9.78
N PHE A 35 -2.29 -10.99 10.38
CA PHE A 35 -1.54 -12.23 10.37
C PHE A 35 -2.45 -13.45 10.49
N THR A 36 -1.98 -14.59 9.98
CA THR A 36 -2.55 -15.90 10.23
C THR A 36 -1.84 -16.52 11.42
N THR A 37 -2.58 -17.16 12.33
CA THR A 37 -2.00 -17.86 13.47
C THR A 37 -2.59 -19.27 13.59
N LYS A 38 -1.74 -20.26 13.86
CA LYS A 38 -2.14 -21.67 14.02
C LYS A 38 -2.17 -22.10 15.49
N ARG A 39 -2.72 -21.27 16.36
CA ARG A 39 -2.79 -21.54 17.82
C ARG A 39 -3.82 -22.59 18.19
N ARG A 40 -4.77 -22.89 17.29
CA ARG A 40 -5.93 -23.75 17.50
C ARG A 40 -6.09 -24.78 16.38
N ASP A 41 -5.01 -25.47 16.03
CA ASP A 41 -4.89 -26.53 15.01
C ASP A 41 -5.18 -26.12 13.55
N ALA A 42 -5.98 -25.07 13.32
CA ALA A 42 -6.22 -24.46 12.02
C ALA A 42 -5.75 -23.00 11.99
N GLY A 43 -5.56 -22.46 10.77
CA GLY A 43 -5.23 -21.05 10.59
C GLY A 43 -6.42 -20.15 10.95
N ASP A 44 -6.20 -19.24 11.88
CA ASP A 44 -7.13 -18.16 12.22
C ASP A 44 -6.55 -16.82 11.75
N VAL A 45 -7.41 -15.93 11.24
CA VAL A 45 -7.01 -14.55 10.89
C VAL A 45 -7.12 -13.64 12.11
N TRP A 46 -6.01 -12.99 12.44
CA TRP A 46 -5.91 -12.07 13.57
C TRP A 46 -5.30 -10.73 13.15
N VAL A 47 -5.63 -9.70 13.92
CA VAL A 47 -5.05 -8.36 13.80
C VAL A 47 -4.54 -7.89 15.15
N MET A 48 -3.44 -7.14 15.14
CA MET A 48 -2.89 -6.48 16.32
C MET A 48 -2.36 -5.09 15.97
N GLN A 49 -2.08 -4.29 17.00
CA GLN A 49 -1.41 -3.01 16.84
C GLN A 49 0.05 -3.20 16.38
N ALA A 50 0.64 -2.16 15.82
CA ALA A 50 2.02 -2.13 15.34
C ALA A 50 3.07 -2.52 16.40
N ASP A 51 2.76 -2.35 17.67
CA ASP A 51 3.60 -2.69 18.82
C ASP A 51 3.37 -4.11 19.35
N GLY A 52 2.42 -4.86 18.78
CA GLY A 52 2.06 -6.22 19.18
C GLY A 52 0.90 -6.30 20.18
N THR A 53 0.40 -5.16 20.65
CA THR A 53 -0.70 -5.14 21.63
C THR A 53 -2.07 -5.37 20.99
N GLY A 54 -3.04 -5.76 21.80
CA GLY A 54 -4.45 -5.83 21.39
C GLY A 54 -4.74 -6.87 20.31
N ALA A 55 -3.95 -7.95 20.23
CA ALA A 55 -4.19 -9.03 19.27
C ALA A 55 -5.57 -9.66 19.49
N HIS A 56 -6.39 -9.71 18.43
CA HIS A 56 -7.69 -10.36 18.44
C HIS A 56 -8.01 -10.96 17.07
N SER A 57 -8.91 -11.94 17.07
CA SER A 57 -9.42 -12.56 15.85
C SER A 57 -10.25 -11.54 15.05
N VAL A 58 -10.02 -11.48 13.74
CA VAL A 58 -10.77 -10.61 12.80
C VAL A 58 -12.15 -11.20 12.52
N ILE A 59 -12.17 -12.51 12.32
CA ILE A 59 -13.36 -13.32 12.05
C ILE A 59 -13.23 -14.65 12.80
N ALA A 60 -14.30 -15.06 13.49
CA ALA A 60 -14.35 -16.32 14.21
C ALA A 60 -15.16 -17.33 13.38
N TRP A 61 -14.49 -17.97 12.43
CA TRP A 61 -15.07 -19.05 11.64
C TRP A 61 -14.45 -20.39 12.00
N ASP A 62 -15.23 -21.45 11.88
CA ASP A 62 -14.69 -22.79 11.90
C ASP A 62 -14.02 -23.04 10.55
N GLY A 63 -12.71 -23.26 10.53
CA GLY A 63 -12.00 -23.58 9.29
C GLY A 63 -10.54 -23.14 9.27
N ASN A 64 -9.93 -23.22 8.09
CA ASN A 64 -8.53 -22.87 7.87
C ASN A 64 -8.43 -21.59 7.05
N GLN A 65 -8.39 -20.47 7.75
CA GLN A 65 -8.36 -19.14 7.14
C GLN A 65 -6.92 -18.67 6.91
N SER A 66 -6.75 -17.78 5.94
CA SER A 66 -5.48 -17.08 5.73
C SER A 66 -5.68 -15.58 5.57
N ALA A 67 -4.78 -14.83 6.20
CA ALA A 67 -4.61 -13.41 6.02
C ALA A 67 -3.83 -13.15 4.73
N GLU A 68 -4.52 -12.65 3.70
CA GLU A 68 -3.88 -12.36 2.41
C GLU A 68 -3.23 -10.97 2.43
N GLY A 69 -3.85 -10.01 3.13
CA GLY A 69 -3.29 -8.70 3.40
C GLY A 69 -4.29 -7.55 3.39
N PHE A 70 -3.76 -6.33 3.49
CA PHE A 70 -4.56 -5.11 3.43
C PHE A 70 -4.69 -4.55 2.01
N LEU A 71 -5.89 -4.07 1.70
CA LEU A 71 -6.14 -3.20 0.57
C LEU A 71 -5.75 -1.75 0.91
N PRO A 72 -5.43 -0.92 -0.10
CA PRO A 72 -5.08 0.49 0.11
C PRO A 72 -6.14 1.31 0.86
N ASP A 73 -7.41 0.89 0.82
CA ASP A 73 -8.53 1.54 1.51
C ASP A 73 -8.72 1.05 2.96
N GLY A 74 -7.85 0.15 3.44
CA GLY A 74 -7.90 -0.41 4.79
C GLY A 74 -8.81 -1.62 4.96
N ARG A 75 -9.48 -2.10 3.90
CA ARG A 75 -10.13 -3.41 3.93
C ARG A 75 -9.09 -4.53 3.95
N MET A 76 -9.47 -5.68 4.47
CA MET A 76 -8.63 -6.87 4.55
C MET A 76 -9.10 -7.90 3.53
N LEU A 77 -8.19 -8.49 2.76
CA LEU A 77 -8.45 -9.65 1.93
C LEU A 77 -8.13 -10.91 2.74
N LEU A 78 -9.10 -11.80 2.84
CA LEU A 78 -9.02 -13.05 3.59
C LEU A 78 -9.40 -14.21 2.67
N SER A 79 -8.83 -15.39 2.91
CA SER A 79 -9.27 -16.63 2.28
C SER A 79 -9.71 -17.66 3.32
N ASP A 80 -10.71 -18.48 2.97
CA ASP A 80 -11.02 -19.74 3.66
C ASP A 80 -10.56 -20.89 2.78
N ASN A 81 -9.67 -21.73 3.31
CA ASN A 81 -8.96 -22.79 2.58
C ASN A 81 -9.51 -24.19 2.88
N LEU A 82 -10.80 -24.32 3.24
CA LEU A 82 -11.46 -25.61 3.39
C LEU A 82 -11.82 -26.23 2.01
N GLY A 83 -10.82 -26.81 1.34
CA GLY A 83 -10.98 -27.43 0.02
C GLY A 83 -10.66 -26.48 -1.12
N LYS A 84 -11.66 -25.83 -1.73
CA LYS A 84 -11.43 -24.77 -2.72
C LYS A 84 -11.40 -23.41 -2.01
N PRO A 85 -10.38 -22.58 -2.23
CA PRO A 85 -10.30 -21.29 -1.56
C PRO A 85 -11.45 -20.39 -1.95
N GLU A 86 -12.11 -19.87 -0.92
CA GLU A 86 -13.12 -18.82 -1.04
C GLU A 86 -12.56 -17.52 -0.47
N TRP A 87 -12.87 -16.40 -1.14
CA TRP A 87 -12.19 -15.13 -0.90
C TRP A 87 -13.17 -14.08 -0.37
N TYR A 88 -12.71 -13.28 0.58
CA TYR A 88 -13.55 -12.31 1.28
C TYR A 88 -12.84 -10.97 1.49
N LEU A 89 -13.61 -9.89 1.37
CA LEU A 89 -13.23 -8.56 1.83
C LEU A 89 -13.89 -8.26 3.15
N PHE A 90 -13.09 -7.98 4.16
CA PHE A 90 -13.55 -7.50 5.45
C PHE A 90 -13.29 -6.00 5.60
N ALA A 91 -14.34 -5.26 5.97
CA ALA A 91 -14.29 -3.84 6.26
C ALA A 91 -14.31 -3.62 7.79
N PRO A 92 -13.15 -3.41 8.43
CA PRO A 92 -13.04 -3.42 9.90
C PRO A 92 -13.86 -2.32 10.59
N ARG A 93 -14.07 -1.18 9.91
CA ARG A 93 -14.86 -0.07 10.48
C ARG A 93 -16.35 -0.35 10.59
N SER A 94 -16.89 -1.19 9.70
CA SER A 94 -18.32 -1.53 9.67
C SER A 94 -18.60 -2.96 10.10
N GLY A 95 -17.57 -3.80 10.23
CA GLY A 95 -17.71 -5.24 10.40
C GLY A 95 -18.27 -5.94 9.16
N ARG A 96 -18.41 -5.23 8.02
CA ARG A 96 -19.00 -5.81 6.81
C ARG A 96 -18.03 -6.79 6.18
N LEU A 97 -18.56 -7.95 5.82
CA LEU A 97 -17.83 -8.98 5.10
C LEU A 97 -18.51 -9.28 3.77
N GLU A 98 -17.73 -9.31 2.69
CA GLU A 98 -18.21 -9.50 1.33
C GLU A 98 -17.42 -10.61 0.64
N ARG A 99 -18.11 -11.61 0.09
CA ARG A 99 -17.46 -12.62 -0.76
C ARG A 99 -17.01 -12.00 -2.08
N VAL A 100 -15.76 -12.26 -2.47
CA VAL A 100 -15.16 -11.80 -3.72
C VAL A 100 -15.29 -12.90 -4.77
N GLY A 101 -16.49 -13.00 -5.37
CA GLY A 101 -16.80 -14.11 -6.27
C GLY A 101 -15.89 -14.24 -7.51
N ILE A 102 -15.30 -13.13 -7.98
CA ILE A 102 -14.37 -13.14 -9.12
C ILE A 102 -13.07 -13.93 -8.83
N LEU A 103 -12.72 -14.12 -7.54
CA LEU A 103 -11.55 -14.89 -7.12
C LEU A 103 -11.86 -16.35 -6.78
N SER A 104 -13.12 -16.77 -6.85
CA SER A 104 -13.51 -18.14 -6.49
C SER A 104 -12.76 -19.17 -7.33
N GLY A 105 -12.14 -20.14 -6.65
CA GLY A 105 -11.35 -21.20 -7.28
C GLY A 105 -9.95 -20.80 -7.71
N ILE A 106 -9.51 -19.55 -7.46
CA ILE A 106 -8.09 -19.19 -7.59
C ILE A 106 -7.34 -19.80 -6.41
N ASP A 107 -6.47 -20.74 -6.73
CA ASP A 107 -5.51 -21.35 -5.80
C ASP A 107 -4.17 -20.60 -5.90
N GLY A 108 -3.57 -20.28 -4.75
CA GLY A 108 -2.32 -19.53 -4.65
C GLY A 108 -2.46 -18.01 -4.42
N PRO A 109 -1.32 -17.29 -4.36
CA PRO A 109 -1.27 -15.91 -3.91
C PRO A 109 -1.93 -14.97 -4.92
N VAL A 110 -2.76 -14.06 -4.41
CA VAL A 110 -3.32 -12.95 -5.18
C VAL A 110 -2.55 -11.69 -4.86
N ALA A 111 -2.08 -10.97 -5.89
CA ALA A 111 -1.49 -9.65 -5.73
C ALA A 111 -2.45 -8.58 -6.26
N TRP A 112 -2.63 -7.50 -5.50
CA TRP A 112 -3.46 -6.36 -5.89
C TRP A 112 -2.70 -5.05 -5.78
N ARG A 113 -3.23 -4.02 -6.46
CA ARG A 113 -2.77 -2.64 -6.34
C ARG A 113 -3.95 -1.68 -6.43
N ALA A 114 -3.78 -0.48 -5.89
CA ALA A 114 -4.76 0.60 -6.07
C ALA A 114 -5.00 0.86 -7.56
N ALA A 115 -6.26 1.06 -7.94
CA ALA A 115 -6.58 1.55 -9.28
C ALA A 115 -6.01 2.97 -9.44
N THR A 116 -5.21 3.19 -10.48
CA THR A 116 -4.78 4.54 -10.83
C THR A 116 -5.98 5.30 -11.36
N VAL A 117 -6.52 6.24 -10.58
CA VAL A 117 -7.46 7.23 -11.11
C VAL A 117 -6.67 8.12 -12.06
N ARG A 118 -6.84 7.91 -13.37
CA ARG A 118 -6.30 8.84 -14.36
C ARG A 118 -7.12 10.14 -14.24
N PRO A 119 -6.52 11.30 -13.93
CA PRO A 119 -7.25 12.55 -14.02
C PRO A 119 -7.77 12.71 -15.46
N PRO A 120 -8.95 13.34 -15.66
CA PRO A 120 -9.41 13.63 -17.02
C PRO A 120 -8.32 14.40 -17.75
N LEU A 121 -8.03 14.01 -18.98
CA LEU A 121 -7.09 14.71 -19.84
C LEU A 121 -7.55 16.17 -19.91
N ARG A 122 -6.84 17.07 -19.23
CA ARG A 122 -6.94 18.49 -19.56
C ARG A 122 -6.34 18.59 -20.96
N THR A 123 -7.18 18.89 -21.95
CA THR A 123 -6.72 19.28 -23.28
C THR A 123 -5.74 20.42 -23.08
N ALA A 124 -4.45 20.13 -23.18
CA ALA A 124 -3.43 21.17 -23.22
C ALA A 124 -3.64 21.90 -24.54
N MET A 125 -4.30 23.06 -24.50
CA MET A 125 -4.21 24.03 -25.58
C MET A 125 -2.74 24.44 -25.66
N THR A 126 -2.04 23.97 -26.67
CA THR A 126 -0.68 24.38 -27.00
C THR A 126 -0.71 25.85 -27.40
N ALA A 127 -0.55 26.75 -26.43
CA ALA A 127 -0.22 28.14 -26.70
C ALA A 127 1.28 28.21 -27.01
N TRP A 128 1.63 28.33 -28.29
CA TRP A 128 2.98 28.66 -28.72
C TRP A 128 3.29 30.09 -28.27
N TYR A 129 4.12 30.26 -27.24
CA TYR A 129 4.76 31.54 -26.97
C TYR A 129 5.88 31.76 -28.01
N ARG A 130 5.69 32.77 -28.86
CA ARG A 130 6.72 33.30 -29.75
C ARG A 130 7.70 34.10 -28.90
N TRP A 131 8.99 33.79 -28.97
CA TRP A 131 10.04 34.66 -28.46
C TRP A 131 11.26 34.66 -29.40
N SER A 132 11.50 35.80 -30.04
CA SER A 132 12.83 36.29 -30.40
C SER A 132 12.94 37.66 -29.76
N PRO A 133 14.02 37.97 -29.02
CA PRO A 133 15.24 38.44 -29.68
C PRO A 133 16.55 37.96 -29.04
N THR A 134 17.60 38.14 -29.84
CA THR A 134 19.04 38.09 -29.54
C THR A 134 19.44 38.72 -28.21
N LEU A 135 20.26 38.02 -27.40
CA LEU A 135 21.24 38.61 -26.48
C LEU A 135 22.18 37.53 -25.89
N ASN A 136 23.43 37.49 -26.37
CA ASN A 136 24.64 37.47 -25.52
C ASN A 136 25.92 37.35 -26.36
N SER A 137 26.81 38.34 -26.28
CA SER A 137 28.08 38.14 -25.56
C SER A 137 28.95 39.40 -25.55
N PHE A 138 29.24 39.84 -24.32
CA PHE A 138 30.53 40.32 -23.79
C PHE A 138 31.56 41.03 -24.70
N MET A 139 31.78 42.31 -24.36
CA MET A 139 33.07 42.96 -24.07
C MET A 139 34.28 42.65 -24.98
N ARG A 140 34.65 43.62 -25.84
CA ARG A 140 36.05 44.08 -26.09
C ARG A 140 36.09 45.30 -27.03
N GLY A 141 36.94 46.28 -26.69
CA GLY A 141 37.52 47.29 -27.60
C GLY A 141 36.62 48.49 -27.93
N SER A 142 36.67 49.59 -27.18
CA SER A 142 37.62 50.72 -27.30
C SER A 142 37.29 51.76 -28.39
N VAL A 143 37.22 53.02 -27.92
CA VAL A 143 37.62 54.29 -28.57
C VAL A 143 36.50 55.29 -28.93
N LYS A 144 36.40 56.28 -28.02
CA LYS A 144 36.32 57.75 -28.13
C LYS A 144 35.18 58.49 -28.88
N HIS A 145 34.60 59.40 -28.08
CA HIS A 145 34.27 60.83 -28.33
C HIS A 145 33.16 61.14 -29.34
N GLN A 146 31.98 61.61 -28.87
CA GLN A 146 31.59 63.01 -28.59
C GLN A 146 31.07 63.76 -29.85
N PRO A 147 30.17 64.75 -29.70
CA PRO A 147 28.79 64.60 -30.13
C PRO A 147 28.38 65.66 -31.17
N LYS A 148 27.08 65.71 -31.47
CA LYS A 148 26.25 66.90 -31.72
C LYS A 148 25.67 67.14 -33.12
N HIS A 149 24.34 67.22 -33.07
CA HIS A 149 23.43 68.24 -33.61
C HIS A 149 22.98 68.21 -35.08
N LEU A 150 21.64 68.32 -35.14
CA LEU A 150 20.75 68.83 -36.18
C LEU A 150 20.33 67.85 -37.28
#